data_AF-A0A956R0U0-F1
#
_entry.id   AF-A0A956R0U0-F1
#
_cell.length_a   1.000
_cell.length_b   1.000
_cell.length_c   1.000
_cell.angle_alpha   90.00
_cell.angle_beta   90.00
_cell.angle_gamma   90.00
#
_symmetry.space_group_name_H-M   'P 1'
#
loop_
_entity.id
_entity.type
_entity.pdbx_description
1 polymer ?
#
loop_
_entity_poly.entity_id
_entity_poly.type
_entity_poly.pdbx_seq_one_letter_code
_entity_poly.pdbx_strand_id
1 'polypeptide(L)'
;ARYIYVLEAGADNPIVPPNLDLPAGTLWRVDVPWDGGTPISSGEISYGSAPAGMMQRYPEGVAPDALVPGEEYYLYVTRDVAIPITRCLFTY
;
A
#
# COMPACT_ATOMS: atom_id res chain seq x y z
N ALA A 1 10.27 3.15 2.94
CA ALA A 1 9.41 2.74 1.81
C ALA A 1 8.89 3.98 1.09
N ARG A 2 8.53 3.86 -0.19
CA ARG A 2 7.83 4.95 -0.92
C ARG A 2 6.42 4.57 -1.36
N TYR A 3 6.14 3.29 -1.55
CA TYR A 3 4.81 2.81 -1.90
C TYR A 3 4.42 1.70 -0.93
N ILE A 4 3.20 1.81 -0.41
CA ILE A 4 2.61 0.84 0.52
C ILE A 4 1.24 0.47 -0.02
N TYR A 5 0.99 -0.84 -0.11
CA TYR A 5 -0.27 -1.41 -0.53
C TYR A 5 -0.77 -2.36 0.55
N VAL A 6 -2.08 -2.33 0.78
CA VAL A 6 -2.81 -3.43 1.41
C VAL A 6 -3.81 -3.97 0.41
N LEU A 7 -3.73 -5.27 0.17
CA LEU A 7 -4.55 -5.99 -0.80
C LEU A 7 -5.26 -7.16 -0.13
N GLU A 8 -6.37 -7.59 -0.70
CA GLU A 8 -6.98 -8.89 -0.38
C GLU A 8 -5.97 -10.03 -0.58
N ALA A 9 -6.12 -11.09 0.22
CA ALA A 9 -5.37 -12.31 -0.01
C ALA A 9 -5.64 -12.86 -1.43
N GLY A 10 -4.59 -13.24 -2.14
CA GLY A 10 -4.66 -13.73 -3.52
C GLY A 10 -4.66 -12.66 -4.61
N ALA A 11 -4.70 -11.37 -4.26
CA ALA A 11 -4.59 -10.29 -5.24
C ALA A 11 -3.28 -10.33 -6.03
N ASP A 12 -3.34 -9.82 -7.27
CA ASP A 12 -2.20 -9.73 -8.17
C ASP A 12 -1.10 -8.80 -7.64
N ASN A 13 0.13 -9.00 -8.14
CA ASN A 13 1.27 -8.20 -7.73
C ASN A 13 1.15 -6.74 -8.26
N PRO A 14 1.16 -5.71 -7.38
CA PRO A 14 0.89 -4.32 -7.77
C PRO A 14 2.08 -3.61 -8.44
N ILE A 15 3.22 -4.28 -8.67
CA ILE A 15 4.44 -3.67 -9.21
C ILE A 15 4.82 -4.18 -10.60
N VAL A 16 3.85 -4.67 -11.36
CA VAL A 16 4.08 -5.20 -12.72
C VAL A 16 3.64 -4.16 -13.77
N PRO A 17 4.59 -3.50 -14.47
CA PRO A 17 4.25 -2.59 -15.55
C PRO A 17 3.60 -3.33 -16.74
N PRO A 18 2.82 -2.65 -17.61
CA PRO A 18 2.52 -1.21 -17.56
C PRO A 18 1.29 -0.85 -16.72
N ASN A 19 0.41 -1.81 -16.40
CA ASN A 19 -0.98 -1.50 -15.99
C ASN A 19 -1.38 -2.03 -14.61
N LEU A 20 -0.53 -2.78 -13.89
CA LEU A 20 -0.92 -3.41 -12.62
C LEU A 20 -0.57 -2.54 -11.40
N ASP A 21 -0.69 -1.22 -11.52
CA ASP A 21 -0.41 -0.26 -10.44
C ASP A 21 -1.50 -0.26 -9.35
N LEU A 22 -2.72 -0.71 -9.71
CA LEU A 22 -3.88 -0.89 -8.81
C LEU A 22 -4.63 -2.18 -9.21
N PRO A 23 -4.12 -3.37 -8.86
CA PRO A 23 -4.79 -4.64 -9.19
C PRO A 23 -6.15 -4.76 -8.47
N ALA A 24 -7.01 -5.63 -9.00
CA ALA A 24 -8.24 -6.02 -8.31
C ALA A 24 -7.91 -6.59 -6.92
N GLY A 25 -8.73 -6.24 -5.93
CA GLY A 25 -8.46 -6.54 -4.53
C GLY A 25 -7.54 -5.52 -3.84
N THR A 26 -7.17 -4.40 -4.47
CA THR A 26 -6.51 -3.31 -3.75
C THR A 26 -7.49 -2.66 -2.79
N LEU A 27 -7.16 -2.68 -1.50
CA LEU A 27 -7.95 -2.05 -0.44
C LEU A 27 -7.41 -0.66 -0.11
N TRP A 28 -6.09 -0.52 -0.14
CA TRP A 28 -5.44 0.72 0.25
C TRP A 28 -4.08 0.89 -0.43
N ARG A 29 -3.78 2.12 -0.82
CA ARG A 29 -2.48 2.52 -1.33
C ARG A 29 -2.09 3.91 -0.87
N VAL A 30 -0.86 4.04 -0.39
CA VAL A 30 -0.23 5.32 -0.06
C VAL A 30 1.12 5.44 -0.74
N ASP A 31 1.36 6.63 -1.29
CA ASP A 31 2.57 7.00 -2.00
C ASP A 31 3.28 8.14 -1.27
N VAL A 32 4.60 8.07 -1.23
CA VAL A 32 5.48 9.19 -0.92
C VAL A 32 5.74 9.96 -2.21
N PRO A 33 5.49 11.29 -2.26
CA PRO A 33 5.73 12.11 -3.44
C PRO A 33 7.14 11.89 -3.99
N TRP A 34 7.25 11.69 -5.31
CA TRP A 34 8.53 11.36 -5.95
C TRP A 34 9.52 12.54 -5.95
N ASP A 35 9.00 13.77 -5.87
CA ASP A 35 9.72 15.04 -5.94
C ASP A 35 10.23 15.55 -4.58
N GLY A 36 10.78 14.63 -3.77
CA GLY A 36 11.45 14.98 -2.52
C GLY A 36 10.73 14.54 -1.24
N GLY A 37 9.67 13.73 -1.34
CA GLY A 37 9.03 13.14 -0.17
C GLY A 37 9.99 12.23 0.63
N THR A 38 9.86 12.25 1.95
CA THR A 38 10.66 11.44 2.88
C THR A 38 10.15 9.99 2.88
N PRO A 39 11.03 8.99 2.68
CA PRO A 39 10.63 7.58 2.79
C PRO A 39 10.15 7.21 4.20
N ILE A 40 9.20 6.27 4.24
CA ILE A 40 8.53 5.80 5.47
C ILE A 40 9.36 4.71 6.15
N SER A 41 9.52 4.80 7.47
CA SER A 41 10.07 3.72 8.31
C SER A 41 8.97 2.79 8.83
N SER A 42 9.33 1.56 9.18
CA SER A 42 8.37 0.63 9.80
C SER A 42 7.79 1.22 11.09
N GLY A 43 6.46 1.13 11.24
CA GLY A 43 5.75 1.64 12.42
C GLY A 43 5.34 3.12 12.35
N GLU A 44 5.75 3.88 11.33
CA GLU A 44 5.38 5.29 11.18
C GLU A 44 4.00 5.51 10.52
N ILE A 45 3.39 4.44 10.00
CA ILE A 45 2.11 4.51 9.30
C ILE A 45 1.17 3.42 9.79
N SER A 46 -0.11 3.78 9.88
CA SER A 46 -1.20 2.85 10.19
C SER A 46 -2.16 2.77 9.01
N TYR A 47 -2.83 1.63 8.85
CA TYR A 47 -3.83 1.43 7.81
C TYR A 47 -4.88 2.55 7.83
N GLY A 48 -5.24 3.07 6.66
CA GLY A 48 -6.19 4.18 6.50
C GLY A 48 -5.69 5.55 6.95
N SER A 49 -4.40 5.69 7.30
CA SER A 49 -3.79 6.97 7.63
C SER A 49 -2.71 7.35 6.62
N ALA A 50 -2.79 8.56 6.07
CA ALA A 50 -1.72 9.17 5.29
C ALA A 50 -1.05 10.26 6.14
N PRO A 51 0.17 10.03 6.68
CA PRO A 51 0.94 11.05 7.37
C PRO A 51 1.15 12.30 6.51
N ALA A 52 1.42 13.45 7.15
CA ALA A 52 1.66 14.70 6.45
C ALA A 52 2.77 14.54 5.40
N GLY A 53 2.50 14.98 4.17
CA GLY A 53 3.44 14.86 3.04
C GLY A 53 3.35 13.53 2.29
N MET A 54 2.41 12.64 2.62
CA MET A 54 2.09 11.45 1.85
C MET A 54 0.73 11.59 1.17
N MET A 55 0.51 10.83 0.09
CA MET A 55 -0.74 10.86 -0.65
C MET A 55 -1.37 9.48 -0.66
N GLN A 56 -2.58 9.38 -0.11
CA GLN A 56 -3.41 8.21 -0.33
C GLN A 56 -3.87 8.20 -1.79
N ARG A 57 -3.40 7.21 -2.55
CA ARG A 57 -3.76 7.01 -3.95
C ARG A 57 -5.00 6.16 -4.13
N TYR A 58 -5.25 5.26 -3.17
CA TYR A 58 -6.44 4.44 -3.18
C TYR A 58 -6.94 4.15 -1.76
N PRO A 59 -8.27 4.24 -1.53
CA PRO A 59 -9.22 4.93 -2.39
C PRO A 59 -8.92 6.44 -2.41
N GLU A 60 -9.16 7.14 -3.52
CA GLU A 60 -8.87 8.57 -3.61
C GLU A 60 -9.91 9.39 -2.83
N GLY A 61 -9.46 10.28 -1.95
CA GLY A 61 -10.31 11.26 -1.26
C GLY A 61 -11.26 10.71 -0.19
N VAL A 62 -11.24 9.40 0.09
CA VAL A 62 -12.09 8.74 1.10
C VAL A 62 -11.27 7.78 1.95
N ALA A 63 -11.77 7.34 3.11
CA ALA A 63 -11.11 6.30 3.90
C ALA A 63 -11.19 4.94 3.18
N PRO A 64 -10.17 4.07 3.28
CA PRO A 64 -10.31 2.69 2.83
C PRO A 64 -11.34 1.93 3.68
N ASP A 65 -11.88 0.85 3.13
CA ASP A 65 -12.74 -0.06 3.87
C ASP A 65 -12.02 -0.63 5.09
N ALA A 66 -12.76 -0.91 6.17
CA ALA A 66 -12.16 -1.49 7.36
C ALA A 66 -11.69 -2.92 7.10
N LEU A 67 -10.51 -3.28 7.61
CA LEU A 67 -10.07 -4.66 7.64
C LEU A 67 -10.98 -5.48 8.57
N VAL A 68 -11.24 -6.74 8.20
CA VAL A 68 -12.13 -7.64 8.93
C VAL A 68 -11.30 -8.57 9.82
N PRO A 69 -11.57 -8.65 11.13
CA PRO A 69 -10.86 -9.55 12.02
C PRO A 69 -11.00 -11.02 11.58
N GLY A 70 -9.86 -11.73 11.54
CA GLY A 70 -9.74 -13.12 11.10
C GLY A 70 -9.50 -13.28 9.59
N GLU A 71 -9.56 -12.22 8.79
CA GLU A 71 -9.26 -12.27 7.36
C GLU A 71 -7.78 -12.05 7.07
N GLU A 72 -7.32 -12.60 5.94
CA GLU A 72 -5.95 -12.48 5.48
C GLU A 72 -5.79 -11.41 4.41
N TYR A 73 -4.71 -10.64 4.52
CA TYR A 73 -4.39 -9.55 3.60
C TYR A 73 -2.91 -9.54 3.24
N TYR A 74 -2.59 -9.09 2.03
CA TYR A 74 -1.22 -8.79 1.66
C TYR A 74 -0.82 -7.39 2.10
N LEU A 75 0.30 -7.29 2.81
CA LEU A 75 1.08 -6.06 2.91
C LEU A 75 2.18 -6.09 1.86
N TYR A 76 2.13 -5.16 0.91
CA TYR A 76 3.15 -4.97 -0.12
C TYR A 76 3.84 -3.62 0.08
N VAL A 77 5.16 -3.63 0.17
CA VAL A 77 5.95 -2.42 0.45
C VAL A 77 7.13 -2.35 -0.49
N THR A 78 7.35 -1.20 -1.13
CA THR A 78 8.47 -1.00 -2.05
C THR A 78 9.33 0.21 -1.72
N ARG A 79 10.60 0.14 -2.11
CA ARG A 79 11.56 1.25 -1.97
C ARG A 79 11.33 2.29 -3.06
N ASP A 80 11.03 1.81 -4.26
CA ASP A 80 10.61 2.57 -5.42
C ASP A 80 9.76 1.66 -6.34
N VAL A 81 9.32 2.16 -7.49
CA VAL A 81 8.63 1.38 -8.51
C VAL A 81 9.46 0.14 -8.86
N ALA A 82 8.82 -1.03 -8.87
CA ALA A 82 9.44 -2.34 -9.16
C ALA A 82 10.55 -2.82 -8.20
N ILE A 83 10.83 -2.11 -7.08
CA ILE A 83 11.87 -2.50 -6.12
C ILE A 83 11.23 -2.92 -4.79
N PRO A 84 10.91 -4.22 -4.59
CA PRO A 84 10.22 -4.69 -3.39
C PRO A 84 11.12 -4.57 -2.15
N ILE A 85 10.50 -4.21 -1.02
CA ILE A 85 11.08 -4.34 0.32
C ILE A 85 10.49 -5.59 0.98
N THR A 86 9.17 -5.71 0.99
CA THR A 86 8.48 -6.88 1.53
C THR A 86 7.16 -7.14 0.82
N ARG A 87 6.76 -8.41 0.83
CA ARG A 87 5.44 -8.92 0.49
C ARG A 87 5.11 -10.00 1.50
N CYS A 88 4.23 -9.71 2.45
CA CYS A 88 3.81 -10.68 3.46
C CYS A 88 2.28 -10.78 3.53
N LEU A 89 1.82 -11.98 3.86
CA LEU A 89 0.44 -12.25 4.25
C LEU A 89 0.33 -12.04 5.76
N PHE A 90 -0.70 -11.33 6.21
CA PHE A 90 -1.01 -11.17 7.62
C PHE A 90 -2.50 -11.38 7.85
N THR A 91 -2.84 -11.88 9.04
CA THR A 91 -4.22 -11.93 9.53
C THR A 91 -4.48 -10.67 10.35
N TYR A 92 -5.57 -9.95 10.07
CA TYR A 92 -6.03 -8.83 10.89
C TYR A 92 -6.89 -9.30 12.06
#